data_AF-A0A358HSP2-F1
#
_entry.id   AF-A0A358HSP2-F1
#
_cell.length_a   1.000
_cell.length_b   1.000
_cell.length_c   1.000
_cell.angle_alpha   90.00
_cell.angle_beta   90.00
_cell.angle_gamma   90.00
#
_symmetry.space_group_name_H-M   'P 1'
#
loop_
_entity.id
_entity.type
_entity.pdbx_description
1 polymer ?
#
loop_
_entity_poly.entity_id
_entity_poly.type
_entity_poly.pdbx_seq_one_letter_code
_entity_poly.pdbx_strand_id
1 'polypeptide(L)'
;ANSIVDVDDAMKLGYAWKTGPFELIDAIGVDVLIAMLEEDGVDVPALLKKAAGKSFYKVEDGQLFYLGFDGEYTAVTRPDGVILLEDIKRKSEPVAGNRAASLWDIGDGVACLEFHTKMNALDADVLGAIKTSIRTVKKQFKAMVIYNEGSNFSAGA
;
A
#
# COMPACT_ATOMS: atom_id res chain seq x y z
N ALA A 1 17.43 -1.16 12.32
CA ALA A 1 16.73 -1.24 11.02
C ALA A 1 17.76 -1.56 9.96
N ASN A 2 17.48 -2.54 9.10
CA ASN A 2 18.38 -2.97 8.03
C ASN A 2 17.99 -2.34 6.68
N SER A 3 16.83 -1.68 6.59
CA SER A 3 16.35 -0.95 5.42
C SER A 3 15.56 0.30 5.81
N ILE A 4 15.27 1.19 4.85
CA ILE A 4 14.32 2.29 5.05
C ILE A 4 12.89 1.78 5.28
N VAL A 5 12.55 0.62 4.68
CA VAL A 5 11.25 -0.04 4.84
C VAL A 5 11.03 -0.44 6.29
N ASP A 6 12.05 -1.01 6.94
CA ASP A 6 11.99 -1.39 8.36
C ASP A 6 11.73 -0.15 9.24
N VAL A 7 12.28 1.00 8.88
CA VAL A 7 12.07 2.26 9.62
C VAL A 7 10.64 2.73 9.43
N ASP A 8 10.15 2.79 8.19
CA ASP A 8 8.78 3.19 7.89
C ASP A 8 7.75 2.26 8.54
N ASP A 9 7.96 0.95 8.43
CA ASP A 9 7.08 -0.05 9.04
C ASP A 9 7.13 0.01 10.57
N ALA A 10 8.29 0.25 11.18
CA ALA A 10 8.38 0.46 12.63
C ALA A 10 7.56 1.68 13.08
N MET A 11 7.59 2.77 12.32
CA MET A 11 6.78 3.97 12.62
C MET A 11 5.29 3.71 12.43
N LYS A 12 4.90 3.05 11.33
CA LYS A 12 3.49 2.74 11.04
C LYS A 12 2.89 1.75 12.04
N LEU A 13 3.59 0.64 12.28
CA LEU A 13 3.09 -0.46 13.12
C LEU A 13 3.32 -0.23 14.62
N GLY A 14 4.44 0.40 14.99
CA GLY A 14 4.82 0.61 16.39
C GLY A 14 4.26 1.89 17.02
N TYR A 15 4.03 2.93 16.20
CA TYR A 15 3.61 4.25 16.68
C TYR A 15 2.30 4.75 16.06
N ALA A 16 1.58 3.88 15.34
CA ALA A 16 0.31 4.16 14.68
C ALA A 16 0.35 5.36 13.70
N TRP A 17 1.51 5.60 13.08
CA TRP A 17 1.60 6.57 11.99
C TRP A 17 0.95 6.01 10.74
N LYS A 18 0.32 6.88 9.94
CA LYS A 18 -0.26 6.45 8.65
C LYS A 18 0.78 6.27 7.56
N THR A 19 1.87 7.02 7.66
CA THR A 19 2.89 7.14 6.63
C THR A 19 4.24 7.18 7.31
N GLY A 20 5.18 6.38 6.81
CA GLY A 20 6.55 6.38 7.32
C GLY A 20 7.30 7.67 6.94
N PRO A 21 8.41 8.00 7.62
CA PRO A 21 9.22 9.16 7.26
C PRO A 21 9.69 9.14 5.80
N PHE A 22 10.11 8.01 5.23
CA PHE A 22 10.60 7.99 3.84
C PHE A 22 9.46 8.09 2.83
N GLU A 23 8.33 7.43 3.09
CA GLU A 23 7.09 7.65 2.33
C GLU A 23 6.65 9.13 2.37
N LEU A 24 6.80 9.80 3.52
CA LEU A 24 6.46 11.21 3.66
C LEU A 24 7.42 12.11 2.87
N ILE A 25 8.72 11.79 2.87
CA ILE A 25 9.70 12.50 2.05
C ILE A 25 9.34 12.37 0.56
N ASP A 26 8.93 11.18 0.11
CA ASP A 26 8.49 10.99 -1.28
C ASP A 26 7.23 11.78 -1.62
N ALA A 27 6.29 11.91 -0.67
CA ALA A 27 5.10 12.73 -0.85
C ALA A 27 5.43 14.23 -1.00
N ILE A 28 6.50 14.70 -0.34
CA ILE A 28 7.00 16.08 -0.44
C ILE A 28 7.86 16.26 -1.70
N GLY A 29 8.64 15.24 -2.06
CA GLY A 29 9.70 15.26 -3.06
C GLY A 29 11.07 15.39 -2.42
N VAL A 30 11.98 14.45 -2.74
CA VAL A 30 13.34 14.42 -2.18
C VAL A 30 14.10 15.72 -2.45
N ASP A 31 14.11 16.19 -3.70
CA ASP A 31 14.83 17.41 -4.08
C ASP A 31 14.24 18.67 -3.44
N VAL A 32 12.93 18.68 -3.19
CA VAL A 32 12.25 19.77 -2.46
C VAL A 32 12.75 19.83 -1.03
N LEU A 33 12.81 18.68 -0.34
CA LEU A 33 13.34 18.62 1.01
C LEU A 33 14.82 19.00 1.08
N ILE A 34 15.63 18.57 0.11
CA ILE A 34 17.05 18.95 0.02
C ILE A 34 17.17 20.47 -0.07
N ALA A 35 16.42 21.12 -0.97
CA ALA A 35 16.45 22.56 -1.14
C ALA A 35 16.03 23.31 0.14
N MET A 36 14.99 22.82 0.84
CA MET A 36 14.55 23.40 2.12
C MET A 36 15.65 23.33 3.20
N LEU A 37 16.33 22.18 3.31
CA LEU A 37 17.43 22.03 4.27
C LEU A 37 18.60 22.97 3.95
N GLU A 38 18.94 23.12 2.66
CA GLU A 38 19.99 24.03 2.21
C GLU A 38 19.63 25.51 2.49
N GLU A 39 18.37 25.90 2.27
CA GLU A 39 17.87 27.25 2.58
C GLU A 39 17.92 27.56 4.10
N ASP A 40 17.60 26.56 4.93
CA ASP A 40 17.66 26.66 6.39
C ASP A 40 19.09 26.58 6.95
N GLY A 41 20.11 26.39 6.09
CA GLY A 41 21.51 26.23 6.50
C GLY A 41 21.78 24.94 7.27
N VAL A 42 20.93 23.91 7.08
CA VAL A 42 21.07 22.59 7.68
C VAL A 42 21.84 21.67 6.73
N ASP A 43 22.86 21.00 7.25
CA ASP A 43 23.63 20.03 6.48
C ASP A 43 22.74 18.89 5.95
N VAL A 44 22.66 18.75 4.63
CA VAL A 44 21.87 17.71 3.98
C VAL A 44 22.47 16.31 4.29
N PRO A 45 21.71 15.39 4.92
CA PRO A 45 22.13 14.03 5.20
C PRO A 45 22.60 13.28 3.95
N ALA A 46 23.63 12.43 4.11
CA ALA A 46 24.23 11.67 3.02
C ALA A 46 23.20 10.78 2.27
N LEU A 47 22.23 10.23 2.99
CA LEU A 47 21.17 9.43 2.37
C LEU A 47 20.28 10.26 1.44
N LEU A 48 19.90 11.48 1.84
CA LEU A 48 19.14 12.38 0.98
C LEU A 48 19.95 12.78 -0.25
N LYS A 49 21.25 13.07 -0.09
CA LYS A 49 22.14 13.34 -1.24
C LYS A 49 22.18 12.19 -2.24
N LYS A 50 22.18 10.94 -1.77
CA LYS A 50 22.12 9.74 -2.65
C LYS A 50 20.77 9.58 -3.35
N ALA A 51 19.71 10.11 -2.76
CA ALA A 51 18.36 10.09 -3.29
C ALA A 51 18.05 11.32 -4.17
N ALA A 52 18.98 12.26 -4.34
CA ALA A 52 18.78 13.44 -5.20
C ALA A 52 18.41 13.03 -6.64
N GLY A 53 17.38 13.65 -7.20
CA GLY A 53 16.80 13.30 -8.50
C GLY A 53 16.07 11.94 -8.53
N LYS A 54 15.83 11.31 -7.37
CA LYS A 54 15.15 10.01 -7.21
C LYS A 54 14.03 10.12 -6.17
N SER A 55 13.33 9.01 -5.95
CA SER A 55 12.44 8.78 -4.81
C SER A 55 12.97 7.63 -3.95
N PHE A 56 12.53 7.55 -2.70
CA PHE A 56 12.82 6.43 -1.82
C PHE A 56 12.06 5.18 -2.20
N TYR A 57 10.85 5.30 -2.76
CA TYR A 57 10.03 4.21 -3.26
C TYR A 57 9.69 4.41 -4.73
N LYS A 58 9.67 3.32 -5.48
CA LYS A 58 9.17 3.31 -6.86
C LYS A 58 8.45 2.01 -7.17
N VAL A 59 7.54 2.06 -8.13
CA VAL A 59 6.86 0.87 -8.66
C VAL A 59 7.32 0.64 -10.09
N GLU A 60 7.83 -0.54 -10.37
CA GLU A 60 8.21 -1.00 -11.71
C GLU A 60 7.55 -2.36 -11.94
N ASP A 61 6.82 -2.50 -13.05
CA ASP A 61 6.07 -3.73 -13.41
C ASP A 61 5.19 -4.29 -12.27
N GLY A 62 4.54 -3.40 -11.51
CA GLY A 62 3.70 -3.75 -10.36
C GLY A 62 4.47 -4.22 -9.12
N GLN A 63 5.80 -4.26 -9.15
CA GLN A 63 6.64 -4.56 -8.01
C GLN A 63 7.10 -3.25 -7.32
N LEU A 64 6.97 -3.22 -5.99
CA LEU A 64 7.47 -2.11 -5.18
C LEU A 64 8.97 -2.30 -4.92
N PHE A 65 9.73 -1.24 -5.11
CA PHE A 65 11.16 -1.13 -4.81
C PHE A 65 11.40 0.01 -3.83
N TYR A 66 12.46 -0.11 -3.04
CA TYR A 66 12.95 0.94 -2.15
C TYR A 66 14.42 1.26 -2.45
N LEU A 67 14.84 2.50 -2.19
CA LEU A 67 16.22 2.94 -2.34
C LEU A 67 17.02 2.49 -1.11
N GLY A 68 18.01 1.62 -1.33
CA GLY A 68 18.94 1.17 -0.31
C GLY A 68 19.84 2.28 0.19
N PHE A 69 20.47 2.07 1.35
CA PHE A 69 21.45 3.01 1.90
C PHE A 69 22.71 3.15 1.02
N ASP A 70 22.93 2.23 0.09
CA ASP A 70 23.96 2.28 -0.95
C ASP A 70 23.60 3.24 -2.09
N GLY A 71 22.31 3.50 -2.34
CA GLY A 71 21.79 4.33 -3.44
C GLY A 71 21.21 3.51 -4.61
N GLU A 72 21.14 2.19 -4.44
CA GLU A 72 20.57 1.25 -5.43
C GLU A 72 19.16 0.83 -5.03
N TYR A 73 18.34 0.48 -6.01
CA TYR A 73 16.97 0.03 -5.74
C TYR A 73 16.93 -1.47 -5.46
N THR A 74 16.26 -1.84 -4.38
CA THR A 74 16.02 -3.23 -3.98
C THR A 74 14.52 -3.50 -3.92
N ALA A 75 14.08 -4.68 -4.35
CA ALA A 75 12.68 -5.06 -4.29
C ALA A 75 12.21 -5.19 -2.83
N VAL A 76 11.07 -4.60 -2.51
CA VAL A 76 10.40 -4.83 -1.22
C VAL A 76 9.95 -6.29 -1.19
N THR A 77 10.50 -7.04 -0.24
CA THR A 77 10.13 -8.44 0.01
C THR A 77 9.33 -8.51 1.29
N ARG A 78 8.13 -9.09 1.23
CA ARG A 78 7.30 -9.32 2.43
C ARG A 78 7.79 -10.59 3.14
N PRO A 79 7.75 -10.63 4.49
CA PRO A 79 8.02 -11.86 5.23
C PRO A 79 7.05 -12.98 4.85
N ASP A 80 7.47 -14.23 5.05
CA ASP A 80 6.61 -15.39 4.81
C ASP A 80 5.28 -15.28 5.58
N GLY A 81 4.18 -15.52 4.88
CA GLY A 81 2.82 -15.43 5.44
C GLY A 81 2.25 -14.01 5.52
N VAL A 82 2.98 -12.98 5.11
CA VAL A 82 2.48 -11.61 5.02
C VAL A 82 2.05 -11.28 3.60
N ILE A 83 0.77 -10.94 3.43
CA ILE A 83 0.19 -10.48 2.17
C ILE A 83 -0.45 -9.12 2.42
N LEU A 84 -0.07 -8.13 1.61
CA LEU A 84 -0.74 -6.83 1.57
C LEU A 84 -1.63 -6.75 0.33
N LEU A 85 -2.83 -6.19 0.50
CA LEU A 85 -3.80 -6.08 -0.58
C LEU A 85 -3.30 -5.11 -1.65
N GLU A 86 -2.65 -4.03 -1.25
CA GLU A 86 -1.95 -3.09 -2.13
C GLU A 86 -0.96 -3.78 -3.09
N ASP A 87 -0.23 -4.80 -2.66
CA ASP A 87 0.73 -5.52 -3.53
C ASP A 87 -0.01 -6.35 -4.59
N ILE A 88 -1.19 -6.90 -4.26
CA ILE A 88 -2.07 -7.58 -5.21
C ILE A 88 -2.65 -6.58 -6.21
N LYS A 89 -3.11 -5.42 -5.72
CA LYS A 89 -3.69 -4.34 -6.54
C LYS A 89 -2.71 -3.75 -7.54
N ARG A 90 -1.41 -3.73 -7.22
CA ARG A 90 -0.36 -3.28 -8.15
C ARG A 90 -0.11 -4.24 -9.31
N LYS A 91 -0.46 -5.51 -9.18
CA LYS A 91 -0.08 -6.58 -10.13
C LYS A 91 -1.25 -7.26 -10.82
N SER A 92 -2.46 -7.05 -10.34
CA SER A 92 -3.65 -7.77 -10.81
C SER A 92 -4.84 -6.84 -10.98
N GLU A 93 -5.78 -7.28 -11.79
CA GLU A 93 -7.11 -6.68 -11.89
C GLU A 93 -8.08 -7.43 -10.95
N PRO A 94 -9.13 -6.76 -10.44
CA PRO A 94 -10.12 -7.43 -9.62
C PRO A 94 -10.88 -8.50 -10.43
N VAL A 95 -11.16 -9.64 -9.79
CA VAL A 95 -11.92 -10.77 -10.36
C VAL A 95 -13.35 -10.36 -10.69
N ALA A 96 -13.94 -9.51 -9.85
CA ALA A 96 -15.24 -8.90 -10.05
C ALA A 96 -15.32 -7.62 -9.22
N GLY A 97 -16.21 -6.70 -9.58
CA GLY A 97 -16.39 -5.50 -8.78
C GLY A 97 -17.37 -4.51 -9.38
N ASN A 98 -17.55 -3.41 -8.69
CA ASN A 98 -18.24 -2.22 -9.18
C ASN A 98 -17.56 -0.97 -8.56
N ARG A 99 -18.17 0.21 -8.72
CA ARG A 99 -17.59 1.46 -8.21
C ARG A 99 -17.47 1.56 -6.69
N ALA A 100 -18.10 0.65 -5.94
CA ALA A 100 -18.15 0.67 -4.48
C ALA A 100 -17.29 -0.41 -3.82
N ALA A 101 -17.05 -1.54 -4.51
CA ALA A 101 -16.29 -2.65 -3.98
C ALA A 101 -15.65 -3.52 -5.07
N SER A 102 -14.52 -4.15 -4.72
CA SER A 102 -13.72 -4.99 -5.60
C SER A 102 -13.41 -6.35 -4.94
N LEU A 103 -13.51 -7.43 -5.71
CA LEU A 103 -13.17 -8.78 -5.30
C LEU A 103 -11.82 -9.18 -5.90
N TRP A 104 -10.84 -9.43 -5.05
CA TRP A 104 -9.46 -9.74 -5.41
C TRP A 104 -9.18 -11.23 -5.19
N ASP A 105 -8.40 -11.85 -6.07
CA ASP A 105 -7.79 -13.16 -5.80
C ASP A 105 -6.52 -12.91 -4.96
N ILE A 106 -6.48 -13.49 -3.76
CA ILE A 106 -5.33 -13.35 -2.85
C ILE A 106 -4.53 -14.66 -2.72
N GLY A 107 -4.78 -15.64 -3.59
CA GLY A 107 -4.10 -16.93 -3.60
C GLY A 107 -4.80 -18.01 -2.77
N ASP A 108 -4.28 -19.24 -2.86
CA ASP A 108 -4.75 -20.44 -2.15
C ASP A 108 -6.24 -20.82 -2.32
N GLY A 109 -6.89 -20.20 -3.32
CA GLY A 109 -8.34 -20.30 -3.53
C GLY A 109 -9.13 -19.45 -2.54
N VAL A 110 -8.57 -18.36 -2.02
CA VAL A 110 -9.25 -17.38 -1.17
C VAL A 110 -9.39 -16.07 -1.93
N ALA A 111 -10.57 -15.46 -1.86
CA ALA A 111 -10.81 -14.12 -2.40
C ALA A 111 -10.94 -13.07 -1.29
N CYS A 112 -10.52 -11.84 -1.55
CA CYS A 112 -10.69 -10.69 -0.67
C CYS A 112 -11.69 -9.70 -1.25
N LEU A 113 -12.79 -9.43 -0.54
CA LEU A 113 -13.73 -8.38 -0.88
C LEU A 113 -13.34 -7.08 -0.18
N GLU A 114 -12.94 -6.10 -0.97
CA GLU A 114 -12.56 -4.75 -0.56
C GLU A 114 -13.71 -3.77 -0.79
N PHE A 115 -14.07 -3.00 0.23
CA PHE A 115 -14.94 -1.83 0.08
C PHE A 115 -14.08 -0.58 -0.11
N HIS A 116 -14.52 0.32 -0.99
CA HIS A 116 -13.81 1.56 -1.29
C HIS A 116 -14.78 2.73 -1.53
N THR A 117 -15.96 2.69 -0.90
CA THR A 117 -16.84 3.86 -0.76
C THR A 117 -16.23 4.87 0.21
N LYS A 118 -16.78 6.08 0.28
CA LYS A 118 -16.35 7.08 1.27
C LYS A 118 -16.52 6.50 2.68
N MET A 119 -15.40 6.40 3.42
CA MET A 119 -15.33 5.77 4.75
C MET A 119 -15.76 4.30 4.78
N ASN A 120 -15.77 3.61 3.63
CA ASN A 120 -16.22 2.23 3.52
C ASN A 120 -17.66 2.03 4.01
N ALA A 121 -18.51 3.04 3.79
CA ALA A 121 -19.95 2.98 4.06
C ALA A 121 -20.66 1.94 3.18
N LEU A 122 -21.68 1.29 3.74
CA LEU A 122 -22.38 0.17 3.10
C LEU A 122 -23.62 0.65 2.34
N ASP A 123 -23.46 1.01 1.08
CA ASP A 123 -24.57 1.41 0.21
C ASP A 123 -25.15 0.25 -0.61
N ALA A 124 -26.13 0.55 -1.46
CA ALA A 124 -26.77 -0.43 -2.34
C ALA A 124 -25.78 -1.08 -3.32
N ASP A 125 -24.73 -0.37 -3.73
CA ASP A 125 -23.72 -0.89 -4.64
C ASP A 125 -22.76 -1.84 -3.92
N VAL A 126 -22.40 -1.57 -2.66
CA VAL A 126 -21.69 -2.54 -1.81
C VAL A 126 -22.52 -3.81 -1.64
N LEU A 127 -23.83 -3.71 -1.36
CA LEU A 127 -24.71 -4.87 -1.26
C LEU A 127 -24.79 -5.65 -2.59
N GLY A 128 -24.79 -4.94 -3.72
CA GLY A 128 -24.70 -5.52 -5.05
C GLY A 128 -23.41 -6.31 -5.26
N ALA A 129 -22.27 -5.72 -4.88
CA ALA A 129 -20.96 -6.35 -4.97
C ALA A 129 -20.84 -7.58 -4.05
N ILE A 130 -21.39 -7.55 -2.83
CA ILE A 130 -21.44 -8.71 -1.93
C ILE A 130 -22.21 -9.87 -2.59
N LYS A 131 -23.39 -9.59 -3.16
CA LYS A 131 -24.19 -10.62 -3.85
C LYS A 131 -23.44 -11.24 -5.02
N THR A 132 -22.75 -10.42 -5.81
CA THR A 132 -21.91 -10.89 -6.92
C THR A 132 -20.74 -11.72 -6.42
N SER A 133 -20.06 -11.25 -5.37
CA SER A 133 -18.90 -11.93 -4.78
C SER A 133 -19.26 -13.31 -4.23
N ILE A 134 -20.38 -13.44 -3.51
CA ILE A 134 -20.86 -14.75 -3.03
C ILE A 134 -21.08 -15.73 -4.19
N ARG A 135 -21.62 -15.28 -5.33
CA ARG A 135 -21.82 -16.14 -6.50
C ARG A 135 -20.49 -16.52 -7.15
N THR A 136 -19.54 -15.60 -7.25
CA THR A 136 -18.20 -15.85 -7.82
C THR A 136 -17.42 -16.81 -6.95
N VAL A 137 -17.36 -16.55 -5.65
CA VAL A 137 -16.65 -17.37 -4.65
C VAL A 137 -17.15 -18.80 -4.67
N LYS A 138 -18.47 -19.03 -4.62
CA LYS A 138 -19.05 -20.38 -4.68
C LYS A 138 -18.62 -21.20 -5.91
N LYS A 139 -18.21 -20.55 -7.01
CA LYS A 139 -17.81 -21.22 -8.26
C LYS A 139 -16.30 -21.40 -8.39
N GLN A 140 -15.50 -20.48 -7.84
CA GLN A 140 -14.08 -20.34 -8.18
C GLN A 140 -13.15 -20.40 -6.96
N PHE A 141 -13.67 -20.20 -5.75
CA PHE A 141 -12.87 -20.05 -4.53
C PHE A 141 -13.40 -20.95 -3.41
N LYS A 142 -12.53 -21.25 -2.44
CA LYS A 142 -12.82 -22.02 -1.22
C LYS A 142 -13.39 -21.13 -0.11
N ALA A 143 -12.96 -19.87 -0.08
CA ALA A 143 -13.35 -18.92 0.97
C ALA A 143 -13.31 -17.47 0.46
N MET A 144 -13.93 -16.58 1.25
CA MET A 144 -13.88 -15.14 1.06
C MET A 144 -13.57 -14.46 2.39
N VAL A 145 -12.64 -13.52 2.37
CA VAL A 145 -12.39 -12.57 3.46
C VAL A 145 -12.92 -11.19 3.07
N ILE A 146 -13.34 -10.39 4.04
CA ILE A 146 -13.72 -8.99 3.84
C ILE A 146 -12.65 -8.16 4.53
N TYR A 147 -11.94 -7.34 3.76
CA TYR A 147 -10.79 -6.59 4.25
C TYR A 147 -10.52 -5.37 3.36
N ASN A 148 -9.93 -4.33 3.94
CA ASN A 148 -9.40 -3.17 3.23
C ASN A 148 -8.25 -2.56 4.05
N GLU A 149 -7.36 -1.83 3.38
CA GLU A 149 -6.24 -1.11 3.99
C GLU A 149 -6.60 0.36 4.34
N GLY A 150 -7.89 0.69 4.32
CA GLY A 150 -8.40 2.00 4.71
C GLY A 150 -8.39 2.20 6.23
N SER A 151 -8.45 3.48 6.65
CA SER A 151 -8.48 3.81 8.10
C SER A 151 -9.74 3.34 8.83
N ASN A 152 -10.83 3.04 8.11
CA ASN A 152 -12.07 2.53 8.68
C ASN A 152 -12.40 1.20 8.01
N PHE A 153 -12.69 0.15 8.78
CA PHE A 153 -13.22 -1.07 8.18
C PHE A 153 -14.54 -0.80 7.45
N SER A 154 -15.46 -0.12 8.13
CA SER A 154 -16.70 0.44 7.58
C SER A 154 -17.26 1.49 8.53
N ALA A 155 -17.69 2.64 8.01
CA ALA A 155 -18.56 3.55 8.73
C ALA A 155 -20.02 3.16 8.43
N GLY A 156 -20.68 2.53 9.40
CA GLY A 156 -22.04 2.03 9.21
C GLY A 156 -23.07 3.14 8.97
N ALA A 157 -23.90 2.96 7.95
CA ALA A 157 -25.33 3.28 7.83
C ALA A 157 -25.76 2.96 6.40
#